data_AF-A0A952DME2-F1
#
_entry.id   AF-A0A952DME2-F1
#
_cell.length_a   1.000
_cell.length_b   1.000
_cell.length_c   1.000
_cell.angle_alpha   90.00
_cell.angle_beta   90.00
_cell.angle_gamma   90.00
#
_symmetry.space_group_name_H-M   'P 1'
#
loop_
_entity.id
_entity.type
_entity.pdbx_description
1 polymer ?
#
loop_
_entity_poly.entity_id
_entity_poly.type
_entity_poly.pdbx_seq_one_letter_code
_entity_poly.pdbx_strand_id
1 'polypeptide(L)'
;TRAKQEATILHAANRRVYGQWTSSIPSRFVSELPREHIEAETSLSGGASLWRAALDERDPFADVHRAAGRGHGPGWQRAQTYGRPTRAATQIEAKPVSVTVGAAPRRDLSVGMRVFHQKFGSGTIKAIEGNKLEVAFDHAGEKRVLDSFVEVRE
;
A
#
# COMPACT_ATOMS: atom_id res chain seq x y z
N THR A 1 3.87 13.72 23.12
CA THR A 1 3.59 13.93 24.56
C THR A 1 2.50 14.98 24.79
N ARG A 2 1.36 14.88 24.09
CA ARG A 2 0.28 15.88 24.20
C ARG A 2 -0.81 15.50 25.21
N ALA A 3 -1.08 14.21 25.36
CA ALA A 3 -2.01 13.70 26.37
C ALA A 3 -1.45 13.85 27.79
N LYS A 4 -2.31 14.22 28.74
CA LYS A 4 -1.94 14.42 30.15
C LYS A 4 -2.33 13.24 31.06
N GLN A 5 -3.41 12.54 30.73
CA GLN A 5 -3.94 11.43 31.53
C GLN A 5 -4.08 10.17 30.67
N GLU A 6 -4.92 10.21 29.63
CA GLU A 6 -5.17 9.08 28.74
C GLU A 6 -5.00 9.47 27.27
N ALA A 7 -4.63 8.49 26.44
CA ALA A 7 -4.48 8.65 25.00
C ALA A 7 -5.12 7.47 24.26
N THR A 8 -6.18 7.74 23.50
CA THR A 8 -6.84 6.73 22.67
C THR A 8 -6.30 6.78 21.24
N ILE A 9 -5.86 5.65 20.72
CA ILE A 9 -5.39 5.52 19.33
C ILE A 9 -6.42 4.72 18.55
N LEU A 10 -6.95 5.31 17.47
CA LEU A 10 -7.92 4.68 16.60
C LEU A 10 -7.29 4.36 15.24
N HIS A 11 -7.64 3.19 14.69
CA HIS A 11 -7.22 2.77 13.37
C HIS A 11 -8.43 2.36 12.53
N ALA A 12 -8.47 2.82 11.27
CA ALA A 12 -9.44 2.41 10.28
C ALA A 12 -8.74 1.64 9.15
N ALA A 13 -9.18 0.40 8.91
CA ALA A 13 -8.62 -0.45 7.86
C ALA A 13 -8.88 0.09 6.44
N ASN A 14 -9.96 0.85 6.24
CA ASN A 14 -10.32 1.48 4.96
C ASN A 14 -10.65 2.96 5.18
N ARG A 15 -10.07 3.84 4.37
CA ARG A 15 -10.30 5.29 4.42
C ARG A 15 -10.60 5.83 3.03
N ARG A 16 -11.47 6.84 2.95
CA ARG A 16 -11.72 7.57 1.71
C ARG A 16 -10.71 8.71 1.59
N VAL A 17 -9.77 8.59 0.67
CA VAL A 17 -8.71 9.57 0.42
C VAL A 17 -8.84 10.02 -1.04
N TYR A 18 -8.93 11.34 -1.26
CA TYR A 18 -9.15 11.92 -2.60
C TYR A 18 -10.32 11.28 -3.37
N GLY A 19 -11.42 11.00 -2.67
CA GLY A 19 -12.63 10.42 -3.26
C GLY A 19 -12.60 8.91 -3.47
N GLN A 20 -11.44 8.27 -3.37
CA GLN A 20 -11.24 6.82 -3.57
C GLN A 20 -11.12 6.09 -2.23
N TRP A 21 -11.59 4.85 -2.18
CA TRP A 21 -11.35 3.97 -1.04
C TRP A 21 -9.93 3.42 -1.09
N THR A 22 -9.17 3.64 -0.02
CA THR A 22 -7.80 3.15 0.13
C THR A 22 -7.68 2.33 1.41
N SER A 23 -7.17 1.10 1.29
CA SER A 23 -6.84 0.30 2.47
C SER A 23 -5.64 0.90 3.18
N SER A 24 -5.70 0.97 4.51
CA SER A 24 -4.64 1.51 5.35
C SER A 24 -4.21 0.44 6.35
N ILE A 25 -2.91 0.20 6.42
CA ILE A 25 -2.33 -0.67 7.44
C ILE A 25 -2.22 0.07 8.79
N PRO A 26 -2.26 -0.64 9.93
CA PRO A 26 -1.97 -0.04 11.24
C PRO A 26 -0.58 0.59 11.28
N SER A 27 -0.42 1.64 12.09
CA SER A 27 0.88 2.29 12.27
C SER A 27 1.86 1.36 13.01
N ARG A 28 3.10 1.29 12.52
CA ARG A 28 4.18 0.52 13.16
C ARG A 28 4.48 0.95 14.59
N PHE A 29 4.25 2.22 14.93
CA PHE A 29 4.48 2.70 16.29
C PHE A 29 3.53 2.08 17.30
N VAL A 30 2.37 1.58 16.87
CA VAL A 30 1.43 0.89 17.78
C VAL A 30 2.03 -0.41 18.31
N SER A 31 2.86 -1.12 17.53
CA SER A 31 3.55 -2.33 18.00
C SER A 31 4.75 -2.05 18.91
N GLU A 32 5.29 -0.84 18.88
CA GLU A 32 6.43 -0.43 19.71
C GLU A 32 6.01 -0.01 21.13
N LEU A 33 4.72 0.21 21.37
CA LEU A 33 4.21 0.62 22.67
C LEU A 33 4.26 -0.55 23.69
N PRO A 34 4.69 -0.31 24.95
CA PRO A 34 4.73 -1.34 25.98
C PRO A 34 3.35 -1.93 26.28
N ARG A 35 3.19 -3.25 26.14
CA ARG A 35 1.89 -3.93 26.28
C ARG A 35 1.28 -3.83 27.69
N GLU A 36 2.10 -3.58 28.71
CA GLU A 36 1.66 -3.41 30.10
C GLU A 36 0.83 -2.14 30.33
N HIS A 37 0.89 -1.18 29.42
CA HIS A 37 0.23 0.12 29.55
C HIS A 37 -0.81 0.36 28.46
N ILE A 38 -1.28 -0.71 27.79
CA ILE A 38 -2.20 -0.61 26.67
C ILE A 38 -3.34 -1.59 26.86
N GLU A 39 -4.56 -1.07 26.77
CA GLU A 39 -5.76 -1.87 26.57
C GLU A 39 -6.09 -1.87 25.07
N ALA A 40 -6.17 -3.05 24.47
CA ALA A 40 -6.39 -3.20 23.04
C ALA A 40 -7.75 -3.83 22.78
N GLU A 41 -8.67 -3.05 22.23
CA GLU A 41 -9.95 -3.53 21.73
C GLU A 41 -9.88 -3.71 20.21
N THR A 42 -10.33 -4.86 19.72
CA THR A 42 -10.45 -5.12 18.28
C THR A 42 -11.90 -5.46 17.98
N SER A 43 -12.57 -4.58 17.23
CA SER A 43 -13.96 -4.77 16.80
C SER A 43 -14.13 -5.80 15.68
N LEU A 44 -13.03 -6.28 15.10
CA LEU A 44 -13.03 -7.44 14.21
C LEU A 44 -13.15 -8.70 15.07
N SER A 45 -14.33 -9.33 15.01
CA SER A 45 -14.71 -10.62 15.63
C SER A 45 -13.86 -11.84 15.19
N GLY A 46 -12.65 -11.63 14.66
CA GLY A 46 -11.82 -12.63 14.01
C GLY A 46 -10.37 -12.55 14.45
N GLY A 47 -10.12 -12.72 15.75
CA GLY A 47 -8.77 -12.87 16.31
C GLY A 47 -7.81 -11.71 16.04
N ALA A 48 -6.56 -11.87 16.46
CA ALA A 48 -5.51 -10.94 16.07
C ALA A 48 -5.45 -10.89 14.54
N SER A 49 -5.55 -9.69 13.97
CA SER A 49 -5.48 -9.49 12.51
C SER A 49 -4.27 -10.23 11.94
N LEU A 50 -4.40 -10.81 10.75
CA LEU A 50 -3.31 -11.51 10.04
C LEU A 50 -2.01 -10.68 9.99
N TRP A 51 -2.12 -9.36 10.07
CA TRP A 51 -1.01 -8.41 10.21
C TRP A 51 -0.29 -8.47 11.56
N ARG A 52 -1.01 -8.60 12.68
CA ARG A 52 -0.41 -8.76 14.01
C ARG A 52 0.27 -10.13 14.15
N ALA A 53 -0.31 -11.17 13.54
CA ALA A 53 0.26 -12.51 13.45
C ALA A 53 1.51 -12.60 12.55
N ALA A 54 1.68 -11.68 11.61
CA ALA A 54 2.88 -11.60 10.77
C ALA A 54 4.03 -10.82 11.43
N LEU A 55 3.75 -10.03 12.47
CA LEU A 55 4.72 -9.18 13.17
C LEU A 55 5.16 -9.78 14.52
N ASP A 56 4.28 -10.52 15.22
CA ASP A 56 4.70 -11.39 16.32
C ASP A 56 5.32 -12.65 15.68
N GLU A 57 6.58 -12.94 15.99
CA GLU A 57 7.29 -14.20 15.67
C GLU A 57 6.72 -15.38 16.49
N ARG A 58 5.41 -15.39 16.73
CA ARG A 58 4.67 -16.46 17.38
C ARG A 58 3.74 -17.07 16.35
N ASP A 59 3.93 -18.36 16.14
CA ASP A 59 3.08 -19.19 15.30
C ASP A 59 1.59 -18.98 15.67
N PRO A 60 0.75 -18.45 14.74
CA PRO A 60 -0.68 -18.24 14.97
C PRO A 60 -1.46 -19.55 15.19
N PHE A 61 -0.81 -20.71 15.08
CA PHE A 61 -1.36 -22.02 15.37
C PHE A 61 -0.78 -22.68 16.63
N ALA A 62 0.03 -21.98 17.44
CA ALA A 62 0.64 -22.55 18.65
C ALA A 62 -0.41 -23.05 19.67
N ASP A 63 -1.54 -22.37 19.77
CA ASP A 63 -2.66 -22.79 20.65
C ASP A 63 -3.44 -23.98 20.07
N VAL A 64 -3.45 -24.15 18.74
CA VAL A 64 -4.01 -25.32 18.05
C VAL A 64 -3.15 -26.56 18.30
N HIS A 65 -1.82 -26.39 18.36
CA HIS A 65 -0.88 -27.47 18.71
C HIS A 65 -0.98 -27.92 20.18
N ARG A 66 -1.33 -27.02 21.11
CA ARG A 66 -1.56 -27.36 22.52
C ARG A 66 -2.88 -28.12 22.74
N ALA A 67 -3.90 -27.83 21.95
CA ALA A 67 -5.19 -28.52 21.99
C ALA A 67 -5.17 -29.93 21.38
N ALA A 68 -4.12 -30.30 20.64
CA ALA A 68 -3.98 -31.61 20.00
C ALA A 68 -3.89 -32.79 20.99
N GLY A 69 -3.71 -32.54 22.29
CA GLY A 69 -3.54 -33.58 23.30
C GLY A 69 -4.82 -34.10 23.97
N ARG A 70 -5.93 -33.35 23.96
CA ARG A 70 -7.17 -33.80 24.63
C ARG A 70 -8.42 -33.19 23.96
N GLY A 71 -9.20 -34.03 23.28
CA GLY A 71 -10.60 -33.70 22.99
C GLY A 71 -10.96 -33.38 21.54
N HIS A 72 -10.31 -34.01 20.57
CA HIS A 72 -10.81 -33.97 19.20
C HIS A 72 -11.88 -35.05 18.99
N GLY A 73 -13.16 -34.64 18.91
CA GLY A 73 -14.30 -35.52 18.72
C GLY A 73 -14.25 -36.32 17.39
N PRO A 74 -15.19 -37.26 17.16
CA PRO A 74 -15.13 -38.25 16.07
C PRO A 74 -14.99 -37.69 14.65
N GLY A 75 -15.26 -36.39 14.45
CA GLY A 75 -15.05 -35.70 13.18
C GLY A 75 -13.59 -35.45 12.81
N TRP A 76 -12.70 -35.30 13.80
CA TRP A 76 -11.28 -35.03 13.57
C TRP A 76 -10.50 -36.30 13.17
N GLN A 77 -10.91 -37.45 13.69
CA GLN A 77 -10.41 -38.76 13.25
C GLN A 77 -10.76 -39.04 11.79
N ARG A 78 -11.94 -38.62 11.33
CA ARG A 78 -12.31 -38.71 9.90
C ARG A 78 -11.44 -37.80 9.01
N ALA A 79 -11.04 -36.63 9.50
CA ALA A 79 -10.16 -35.73 8.75
C ALA A 79 -8.71 -36.23 8.64
N GLN A 80 -8.27 -37.13 9.53
CA GLN A 80 -6.94 -37.76 9.46
C GLN A 80 -6.91 -38.96 8.51
N THR A 81 -8.02 -39.70 8.36
CA THR A 81 -8.10 -40.86 7.45
C THR A 81 -8.32 -40.48 5.99
N TYR A 82 -9.03 -39.38 5.71
CA TYR A 82 -9.12 -38.83 4.36
C TYR A 82 -7.99 -37.83 4.14
N GLY A 83 -6.89 -38.34 3.57
CA GLY A 83 -5.72 -37.56 3.21
C GLY A 83 -6.08 -36.20 2.58
N ARG A 84 -5.34 -35.19 3.02
CA ARG A 84 -5.33 -33.80 2.55
C ARG A 84 -5.67 -33.72 1.05
N PRO A 85 -6.76 -33.05 0.63
CA PRO A 85 -6.99 -32.84 -0.79
C PRO A 85 -5.81 -32.05 -1.36
N THR A 86 -5.07 -32.67 -2.26
CA THR A 86 -4.00 -32.07 -3.06
C THR A 86 -4.61 -31.11 -4.10
N ARG A 87 -5.31 -30.06 -3.65
CA ARG A 87 -5.40 -28.87 -4.48
C ARG A 87 -4.20 -28.03 -4.11
N ALA A 88 -3.18 -28.11 -4.97
CA ALA A 88 -2.09 -27.15 -5.02
C ALA A 88 -2.68 -25.76 -4.81
N ALA A 89 -2.23 -25.07 -3.76
CA ALA A 89 -2.61 -23.70 -3.51
C ALA A 89 -2.31 -22.93 -4.80
N THR A 90 -3.34 -22.36 -5.43
CA THR A 90 -3.15 -21.44 -6.55
C THR A 90 -2.29 -20.30 -6.03
N GLN A 91 -1.02 -20.31 -6.45
CA GLN A 91 -0.06 -19.29 -6.12
C GLN A 91 -0.54 -18.02 -6.82
N ILE A 92 -1.12 -17.10 -6.04
CA ILE A 92 -1.53 -15.79 -6.56
C ILE A 92 -0.23 -15.03 -6.78
N GLU A 93 0.31 -15.13 -8.00
CA GLU A 93 1.36 -14.22 -8.44
C GLU A 93 0.78 -12.81 -8.39
N ALA A 94 1.16 -12.06 -7.36
CA ALA A 94 0.96 -10.64 -7.30
C ALA A 94 1.82 -10.00 -8.39
N LYS A 95 1.30 -9.97 -9.61
CA LYS A 95 1.85 -9.18 -10.70
C LYS A 95 1.85 -7.73 -10.19
N PRO A 96 3.01 -7.09 -9.99
CA PRO A 96 3.02 -5.69 -9.65
C PRO A 96 2.42 -4.95 -10.85
N VAL A 97 1.18 -4.49 -10.71
CA VAL A 97 0.65 -3.49 -11.62
C VAL A 97 1.45 -2.25 -11.31
N SER A 98 2.55 -2.05 -12.03
CA SER A 98 3.12 -0.73 -12.15
C SER A 98 1.98 0.14 -12.66
N VAL A 99 1.41 0.96 -11.79
CA VAL A 99 0.54 2.05 -12.22
C VAL A 99 1.45 3.00 -12.97
N THR A 100 1.71 2.67 -14.24
CA THR A 100 1.98 3.68 -15.24
C THR A 100 0.78 4.60 -15.14
N VAL A 101 0.98 5.77 -14.53
CA VAL A 101 0.02 6.86 -14.50
C VAL A 101 -0.39 7.08 -15.96
N GLY A 102 -1.52 6.46 -16.31
CA GLY A 102 -1.89 6.06 -17.66
C GLY A 102 -2.47 7.20 -18.46
N ALA A 103 -1.70 8.28 -18.60
CA ALA A 103 -1.91 9.21 -19.69
C ALA A 103 -1.09 8.69 -20.87
N ALA A 104 -1.75 8.43 -22.00
CA ALA A 104 -1.05 8.17 -23.25
C ALA A 104 -0.17 9.39 -23.56
N PRO A 105 1.10 9.19 -23.98
CA PRO A 105 1.99 10.30 -24.26
C PRO A 105 1.40 11.17 -25.37
N ARG A 106 1.43 12.48 -25.14
CA ARG A 106 1.09 13.48 -26.15
C ARG A 106 1.98 13.33 -27.39
N ARG A 107 1.35 13.30 -28.57
CA ARG A 107 2.04 13.10 -29.87
C ARG A 107 2.43 14.40 -30.56
N ASP A 108 1.93 15.52 -30.05
CA ASP A 108 2.15 16.87 -30.55
C ASP A 108 3.45 17.51 -30.03
N LEU A 109 4.18 16.82 -29.14
CA LEU A 109 5.41 17.30 -28.53
C LEU A 109 6.63 16.63 -29.16
N SER A 110 7.66 17.44 -29.46
CA SER A 110 8.95 16.96 -29.94
C SER A 110 10.09 17.68 -29.25
N VAL A 111 11.25 17.00 -29.18
CA VAL A 111 12.48 17.58 -28.61
C VAL A 111 12.87 18.82 -29.42
N GLY A 112 13.19 19.91 -28.74
CA GLY A 112 13.49 21.22 -29.34
C GLY A 112 12.30 22.17 -29.43
N MET A 113 11.07 21.71 -29.18
CA MET A 113 9.90 22.60 -29.16
C MET A 113 9.90 23.54 -27.95
N ARG A 114 9.28 24.72 -28.15
CA ARG A 114 9.01 25.68 -27.09
C ARG A 114 7.68 25.36 -26.42
N VAL A 115 7.70 25.36 -25.09
CA VAL A 115 6.54 25.09 -24.25
C VAL A 115 6.44 26.10 -23.13
N PHE A 116 5.23 26.35 -22.65
CA PHE A 116 4.95 27.22 -21.52
C PHE A 116 4.42 26.41 -20.33
N HIS A 117 4.97 26.65 -19.15
CA HIS A 117 4.48 26.09 -17.89
C HIS A 117 4.09 27.22 -16.93
N GLN A 118 2.90 27.14 -16.33
CA GLN A 118 2.32 28.22 -15.50
C GLN A 118 3.26 28.74 -14.40
N LYS A 119 4.05 27.86 -13.77
CA LYS A 119 5.00 28.23 -12.69
C LYS A 119 6.39 28.60 -13.17
N PHE A 120 6.84 28.05 -14.29
CA PHE A 120 8.25 28.10 -14.70
C PHE A 120 8.48 28.96 -15.95
N GLY A 121 7.39 29.41 -16.59
CA GLY A 121 7.43 30.23 -17.79
C GLY A 121 7.72 29.41 -19.05
N SER A 122 8.31 30.06 -20.04
CA SER A 122 8.68 29.43 -21.31
C SER A 122 9.97 28.64 -21.18
N GLY A 123 10.04 27.51 -21.89
CA GLY A 123 11.20 26.64 -21.92
C GLY A 123 11.25 25.79 -23.18
N THR A 124 12.39 25.13 -23.38
CA THR A 124 12.65 24.26 -24.54
C THR A 124 12.78 22.80 -24.08
N ILE A 125 12.07 21.89 -24.75
CA ILE A 125 12.11 20.46 -24.45
C ILE A 125 13.49 19.88 -24.83
N LYS A 126 14.17 19.25 -23.87
CA LYS A 126 15.46 18.56 -24.04
C LYS A 126 15.31 17.06 -24.26
N ALA A 127 14.40 16.42 -23.51
CA ALA A 127 14.14 14.99 -23.61
C ALA A 127 12.68 14.65 -23.28
N ILE A 128 12.19 13.54 -23.83
CA ILE A 128 10.83 13.03 -23.62
C ILE A 128 10.94 11.57 -23.16
N GLU A 129 10.48 11.28 -21.95
CA GLU A 129 10.43 9.95 -21.34
C GLU A 129 8.96 9.57 -21.08
N GLY A 130 8.30 8.99 -22.09
CA GLY A 130 6.87 8.68 -22.00
C GLY A 130 6.04 9.95 -21.78
N ASN A 131 5.42 10.09 -20.61
CA ASN A 131 4.63 11.26 -20.22
C ASN A 131 5.43 12.33 -19.44
N LYS A 132 6.73 12.11 -19.21
CA LYS A 132 7.62 13.06 -18.53
C LYS A 132 8.48 13.79 -19.55
N LEU A 133 8.64 15.10 -19.35
CA LEU A 133 9.44 15.99 -20.16
C LEU A 133 10.58 16.56 -19.33
N GLU A 134 11.77 16.55 -19.87
CA GLU A 134 12.90 17.32 -19.38
C GLU A 134 12.95 18.63 -20.16
N VAL A 135 12.68 19.75 -19.49
CA VAL A 135 12.53 21.07 -20.10
C VAL A 135 13.53 22.04 -19.50
N ALA A 136 14.27 22.73 -20.36
CA ALA A 136 15.14 23.84 -19.98
C ALA A 136 14.33 25.14 -20.00
N PHE A 137 13.93 25.64 -18.84
CA PHE A 137 13.18 26.88 -18.69
C PHE A 137 14.10 28.09 -18.61
N ASP A 138 13.70 29.20 -19.25
CA ASP A 138 14.54 30.39 -19.36
C ASP A 138 14.84 31.02 -17.99
N HIS A 139 13.87 30.98 -17.07
CA HIS A 139 14.00 31.56 -15.72
C HIS A 139 14.17 30.54 -14.59
N ALA A 140 13.84 29.27 -14.82
CA ALA A 140 13.82 28.22 -13.79
C ALA A 140 14.88 27.11 -14.00
N GLY A 141 15.66 27.19 -15.08
CA GLY A 141 16.65 26.19 -15.47
C GLY A 141 16.01 24.86 -15.87
N GLU A 142 16.79 23.78 -15.79
CA GLU A 142 16.31 22.45 -16.16
C GLU A 142 15.39 21.85 -15.09
N LYS A 143 14.22 21.36 -15.52
CA LYS A 143 13.20 20.74 -14.67
C LYS A 143 12.53 19.58 -15.39
N ARG A 144 12.10 18.60 -14.60
CA ARG A 144 11.27 17.48 -15.06
C ARG A 144 9.80 17.77 -14.74
N VAL A 145 8.96 17.78 -15.76
CA VAL A 145 7.52 18.07 -15.66
C VAL A 145 6.72 17.03 -16.43
N LEU A 146 5.43 16.88 -16.15
CA LEU A 146 4.55 16.02 -16.97
C LEU A 146 4.04 16.80 -18.19
N ASP A 147 3.83 16.10 -19.29
CA ASP A 147 3.26 16.63 -20.54
C ASP A 147 1.88 17.30 -20.38
N SER A 148 1.16 16.93 -19.32
CA SER A 148 -0.16 17.43 -18.98
C SER A 148 -0.15 18.85 -18.39
N PHE A 149 1.01 19.33 -17.92
CA PHE A 149 1.14 20.67 -17.31
C PHE A 149 1.87 21.68 -18.21
N VAL A 150 2.08 21.34 -19.49
CA VAL A 150 2.71 22.23 -20.46
C VAL A 150 1.79 22.54 -21.64
N GLU A 151 1.82 23.80 -22.05
CA GLU A 151 1.11 24.28 -23.25
C GLU A 151 2.13 24.50 -24.36
N VAL A 152 1.81 24.03 -25.57
CA VAL A 152 2.57 24.37 -26.77
C VAL A 152 2.14 25.77 -27.19
N ARG A 153 3.10 26.70 -27.26
CA ARG A 153 2.89 28.02 -27.85
C ARG A 153 3.76 28.10 -29.09
N GLU A 154 3.14 28.35 -30.23
CA GLU A 154 3.82 28.68 -31.49
C GLU A 154 4.63 29.98 -31.36
#